data_AF-A0A0M9DII0-F1
#
_entry.id   AF-A0A0M9DII0-F1
#
_cell.length_a   1.000
_cell.length_b   1.000
_cell.length_c   1.000
_cell.angle_alpha   90.00
_cell.angle_beta   90.00
_cell.angle_gamma   90.00
#
_symmetry.space_group_name_H-M   'P 1'
#
loop_
_entity.id
_entity.type
_entity.pdbx_description
1 polymer ?
#
loop_
_entity_poly.entity_id
_entity_poly.type
_entity_poly.pdbx_seq_one_letter_code
_entity_poly.pdbx_strand_id
1 'polypeptide(L)' 'MMRFWQWILLYLKGGETMMAMFFAQRVILGKTEFSEVPASLQEGVKEILEESGVGFLAE' A
#
# COMPACT_ATOMS: atom_id res chain seq x y z
N MET A 1 -25.45 10.56 -5.67
CA MET A 1 -25.17 9.43 -6.59
C MET A 1 -23.93 9.81 -7.39
N MET A 2 -22.78 9.19 -7.13
CA MET A 2 -21.50 9.56 -7.77
C MET A 2 -21.47 9.13 -9.23
N ARG A 3 -20.98 10.01 -10.11
CA ARG A 3 -20.89 9.74 -11.55
C ARG A 3 -19.64 8.89 -11.84
N PHE A 4 -19.72 7.97 -12.80
CA PHE A 4 -18.65 7.03 -13.18
C PHE A 4 -17.25 7.66 -13.34
N TRP A 5 -17.18 8.87 -13.89
CA TRP A 5 -15.94 9.64 -14.04
C TRP A 5 -15.33 10.10 -12.71
N GLN A 6 -16.16 10.44 -11.72
CA GLN A 6 -15.70 10.75 -10.37
C GLN A 6 -15.16 9.48 -9.68
N TRP A 7 -15.76 8.33 -9.96
CA TRP A 7 -15.28 7.04 -9.44
C TRP A 7 -13.91 6.65 -10.01
N ILE A 8 -13.68 6.86 -11.31
CA ILE A 8 -12.37 6.65 -11.95
C ILE A 8 -11.30 7.60 -11.38
N LEU A 9 -11.64 8.89 -11.20
CA LEU A 9 -10.70 9.86 -10.63
C LEU A 9 -10.36 9.56 -9.16
N LEU A 10 -11.32 9.07 -8.38
CA LEU A 10 -11.07 8.62 -7.01
C LEU A 10 -10.21 7.35 -6.96
N TYR A 11 -10.42 6.40 -7.88
CA TYR A 11 -9.57 5.22 -8.03
C TYR A 11 -8.13 5.57 -8.45
N LEU A 12 -7.95 6.58 -9.31
CA LEU A 12 -6.62 7.03 -9.73
C LEU A 12 -5.90 7.87 -8.65
N LYS A 13 -6.64 8.58 -7.79
CA LYS A 13 -6.07 9.45 -6.75
C LYS A 13 -5.86 8.76 -5.39
N GLY A 14 -6.59 7.67 -5.11
CA GLY A 14 -6.48 6.90 -3.87
C GLY A 14 -6.05 5.44 -4.06
N GLY A 15 -5.85 5.00 -5.31
CA GLY A 15 -5.47 3.63 -5.64
C GLY A 15 -4.10 3.26 -5.07
N GLU A 16 -3.14 4.19 -5.07
CA GLU A 16 -1.81 3.97 -4.51
C GLU A 16 -1.87 3.68 -3.00
N THR A 17 -2.64 4.45 -2.24
CA THR A 17 -2.82 4.20 -0.80
C THR A 17 -3.51 2.86 -0.51
N MET A 18 -4.54 2.49 -1.29
CA MET A 18 -5.20 1.19 -1.15
C MET A 18 -4.24 0.04 -1.49
N MET A 19 -3.42 0.19 -2.53
CA MET A 19 -2.43 -0.79 -2.93
C MET A 19 -1.29 -0.90 -1.93
N ALA A 20 -0.82 0.22 -1.37
CA ALA A 20 0.17 0.24 -0.30
C ALA A 20 -0.35 -0.50 0.95
N MET A 21 -1.58 -0.23 1.38
CA MET A 21 -2.21 -0.95 2.48
C MET A 21 -2.32 -2.46 2.19
N PHE A 22 -2.70 -2.84 0.97
CA PHE A 22 -2.75 -4.24 0.57
C PHE A 22 -1.38 -4.92 0.65
N PHE A 23 -0.33 -4.30 0.11
CA PHE A 23 1.02 -4.86 0.17
C PHE A 23 1.60 -4.89 1.57
N ALA A 24 1.39 -3.84 2.39
CA ALA A 24 1.78 -3.83 3.78
C ALA A 24 1.19 -5.03 4.54
N GLN A 25 -0.11 -5.30 4.35
CA GLN A 25 -0.73 -6.49 4.95
C GLN A 25 -0.14 -7.80 4.44
N ARG A 26 0.27 -7.90 3.17
CA ARG A 26 0.95 -9.09 2.64
C ARG A 26 2.33 -9.29 3.29
N VAL A 27 3.08 -8.22 3.48
CA VAL A 27 4.40 -8.24 4.16
C VAL A 27 4.24 -8.68 5.61
N ILE A 28 3.28 -8.09 6.35
CA ILE A 28 2.97 -8.47 7.73
C ILE A 28 2.60 -9.95 7.87
N LEU A 29 1.85 -10.48 6.89
CA LEU A 29 1.45 -11.89 6.87
C LEU A 29 2.53 -12.83 6.30
N GLY A 30 3.72 -12.33 5.93
CA GLY A 30 4.81 -13.12 5.36
C GLY A 30 4.49 -13.71 3.98
N LYS A 31 3.56 -13.10 3.23
CA LYS A 31 3.12 -13.57 1.90
C LYS A 31 3.90 -12.96 0.74
N THR A 32 4.70 -11.94 1.01
CA THR A 32 5.52 -11.16 0.06
C THR A 32 6.62 -10.49 0.87
N GLU A 33 7.86 -10.49 0.37
CA GLU A 33 8.95 -9.72 0.99
C GLU A 33 8.83 -8.24 0.63
N PHE A 34 9.31 -7.33 1.50
CA PHE A 34 9.28 -5.88 1.19
C PHE A 34 10.04 -5.53 -0.09
N SER A 35 11.12 -6.27 -0.38
CA SER A 35 11.91 -6.16 -1.62
C SER A 35 11.11 -6.44 -2.90
N GLU A 36 10.02 -7.21 -2.79
CA GLU A 36 9.14 -7.58 -3.90
C GLU A 36 7.97 -6.59 -4.10
N VAL A 37 7.83 -5.61 -3.21
CA VAL A 37 6.83 -4.55 -3.36
C VAL A 37 7.23 -3.63 -4.52
N PRO A 38 6.30 -3.24 -5.41
CA PRO A 38 6.58 -2.27 -6.47
C PRO A 38 7.20 -0.99 -5.93
N ALA A 39 8.27 -0.49 -6.55
CA ALA A 39 9.04 0.66 -6.07
C ALA A 39 8.18 1.91 -5.80
N SER A 40 7.14 2.15 -6.61
CA SER A 40 6.20 3.27 -6.42
C SER A 40 5.33 3.16 -5.16
N LEU A 41 5.25 1.97 -4.55
CA LEU A 41 4.44 1.70 -3.35
C LEU A 41 5.31 1.47 -2.11
N GLN A 42 6.63 1.28 -2.25
CA GLN A 42 7.52 0.96 -1.13
C GLN A 42 7.50 2.03 -0.02
N GLU A 43 7.45 3.32 -0.38
CA GLU A 43 7.38 4.41 0.58
C GLU A 43 6.10 4.32 1.44
N GLY A 44 4.93 4.19 0.80
CA GLY A 44 3.67 4.05 1.52
C GLY A 44 3.55 2.73 2.29
N VAL A 45 4.11 1.63 1.77
CA VAL A 45 4.15 0.36 2.51
C VAL A 45 5.03 0.50 3.76
N LYS A 46 6.19 1.14 3.64
CA LYS A 46 7.11 1.36 4.76
C LYS A 46 6.46 2.20 5.86
N GLU A 47 5.80 3.31 5.50
CA GLU A 47 5.06 4.16 6.44
C GLU A 47 4.01 3.34 7.21
N ILE A 48 3.22 2.52 6.53
CA ILE A 48 2.19 1.67 7.17
C ILE A 48 2.82 0.62 8.09
N LEU A 49 3.97 0.04 7.73
CA LEU A 49 4.68 -0.93 8.56
C LEU A 49 5.23 -0.27 9.84
N GLU A 50 5.78 0.95 9.73
CA GLU A 50 6.23 1.75 10.87
C GLU A 50 5.07 2.11 11.81
N GLU A 51 3.96 2.60 11.27
CA GLU A 51 2.74 2.90 12.04
C GLU A 51 2.14 1.65 12.71
N SER A 52 2.30 0.49 12.10
CA SER A 52 1.85 -0.81 12.63
C SER A 52 2.81 -1.42 13.66
N GLY A 53 3.94 -0.77 13.96
CA GLY A 53 4.94 -1.24 14.93
C GLY A 53 5.82 -2.39 14.43
N VAL A 54 5.85 -2.62 13.10
CA VAL A 54 6.59 -3.72 12.44
C VAL A 54 7.49 -3.22 11.32
N GLY A 55 7.99 -1.99 11.45
CA GLY A 55 8.87 -1.34 10.47
C GLY A 55 10.15 -2.13 10.13
N PHE A 56 10.61 -3.00 11.04
CA PHE A 56 11.75 -3.90 10.81
C PHE A 56 11.54 -4.90 9.65
N LEU A 57 10.30 -5.07 9.17
CA LEU A 57 10.00 -5.88 7.98
C LEU A 57 10.38 -5.19 6.66
N ALA A 58 10.76 -3.91 6.70
CA ALA A 58 11.19 -3.12 5.55
C ALA A 58 12.72 -2.91 5.48
N GLU A 59 13.47 -3.53 6.40
CA GLU A 59 14.95 -3.56 6.42
C GLU A 59 15.50 -4.74 5.61
#